data_AF-V5HA54-F1
#
_entry.id   AF-V5HA54-F1
#
_cell.length_a   1.000
_cell.length_b   1.000
_cell.length_c   1.000
_cell.angle_alpha   90.00
_cell.angle_beta   90.00
_cell.angle_gamma   90.00
#
_symmetry.space_group_name_H-M   'P 1'
#
loop_
_entity.id
_entity.type
_entity.pdbx_description
1 polymer ?
#
loop_
_entity_poly.entity_id
_entity_poly.type
_entity_poly.pdbx_seq_one_letter_code
_entity_poly.pdbx_strand_id
1 'polypeptide(L)'
;QQPVLPGGPFLRTPSPGGVGAPCGPYGSCQSDLCCLQTHKENGAWATCQPKGRPGELCSEEQVKGGTYSLHCPCLRGSCPPGKDAKCPVFYY
;
A
#
# COMPACT_ATOMS: atom_id res chain seq x y z
N GLN A 1 1.68 -24.28 -11.36
CA GLN A 1 2.53 -24.72 -10.24
C GLN A 1 2.30 -23.74 -9.10
N GLN A 2 1.80 -24.19 -7.95
CA GLN A 2 1.54 -23.37 -6.77
C GLN A 2 2.21 -24.11 -5.59
N PRO A 3 3.07 -23.46 -4.78
CA PRO A 3 3.82 -24.19 -3.77
C PRO A 3 2.88 -24.56 -2.62
N VAL A 4 2.74 -25.85 -2.35
CA VAL A 4 2.13 -26.35 -1.12
C VAL A 4 3.19 -26.26 -0.01
N LEU A 5 2.91 -25.51 1.05
CA LEU A 5 3.80 -25.39 2.21
C LEU A 5 3.35 -26.35 3.32
N PRO A 6 4.27 -27.12 3.92
CA PRO A 6 3.96 -28.10 4.96
C PRO A 6 3.68 -27.41 6.30
N GLY A 7 2.66 -27.90 7.00
CA GLY A 7 2.17 -27.35 8.26
C GLY A 7 3.27 -27.17 9.32
N GLY A 8 3.49 -25.92 9.72
CA GLY A 8 4.16 -25.48 10.94
C GLY A 8 3.26 -24.46 11.64
N PRO A 9 3.45 -24.15 12.94
CA PRO A 9 2.49 -23.36 13.71
C PRO A 9 2.28 -22.05 12.97
N PHE A 10 1.03 -21.78 12.61
CA PHE A 10 0.57 -20.60 11.88
C PHE A 10 1.43 -19.41 12.31
N LEU A 11 2.46 -19.09 11.51
CA LEU A 11 3.17 -17.83 11.58
C LEU A 11 2.06 -16.85 11.31
N ARG A 12 1.41 -16.37 12.38
CA ARG A 12 0.40 -15.34 12.31
C ARG A 12 1.15 -14.24 11.60
N THR A 13 0.86 -14.06 10.31
CA THR A 13 1.28 -12.86 9.62
C THR A 13 0.85 -11.74 10.56
N PRO A 14 1.79 -10.86 10.97
CA PRO A 14 1.47 -9.78 11.89
C PRO A 14 0.15 -9.16 11.43
N SER A 15 -0.80 -9.03 12.35
CA SER A 15 -2.11 -8.50 11.99
C SER A 15 -1.89 -7.20 11.20
N PRO A 16 -2.53 -7.06 10.03
CA PRO A 16 -2.24 -5.96 9.15
C PRO A 16 -2.38 -4.64 9.89
N GLY A 17 -1.38 -3.77 9.73
CA GLY A 17 -1.35 -2.47 10.37
C GLY A 17 -2.52 -1.60 9.93
N GLY A 18 -3.11 -0.88 10.89
CA GLY A 18 -4.08 0.18 10.63
C GLY A 18 -3.42 1.47 10.16
N VAL A 19 -4.21 2.51 9.91
CA VAL A 19 -3.71 3.82 9.47
C VAL A 19 -2.64 4.35 10.44
N GLY A 20 -1.51 4.81 9.89
CA GLY A 20 -0.36 5.31 10.65
C GLY A 20 0.55 4.25 11.26
N ALA A 21 0.18 2.96 11.17
CA ALA A 21 1.05 1.88 11.61
C ALA A 21 2.29 1.79 10.72
N PRO A 22 3.48 1.48 11.27
CA PRO A 22 4.67 1.26 10.47
C PRO A 22 4.48 0.04 9.57
N CYS A 23 4.91 0.16 8.32
CA CYS A 23 4.85 -0.90 7.31
C CYS A 23 6.20 -1.05 6.60
N GLY A 24 6.39 -2.17 5.91
CA GLY A 24 7.65 -2.46 5.22
C GLY A 24 7.74 -3.92 4.78
N PRO A 25 8.95 -4.47 4.55
CA PRO A 25 9.11 -5.82 3.99
C PRO A 25 8.52 -6.94 4.85
N TYR A 26 8.36 -6.70 6.16
CA TYR A 26 7.79 -7.66 7.11
C TYR A 26 6.43 -7.22 7.68
N GLY A 27 5.91 -6.06 7.26
CA GLY A 27 4.71 -5.44 7.82
C GLY A 27 3.72 -5.06 6.73
N SER A 28 2.57 -5.71 6.73
CA SER A 28 1.49 -5.48 5.75
C SER A 28 0.45 -4.51 6.30
N CYS A 29 -0.17 -3.72 5.43
CA CYS A 29 -1.31 -2.86 5.78
C CYS A 29 -2.64 -3.57 5.49
N GLN A 30 -3.73 -3.07 6.06
CA GLN A 30 -5.07 -3.55 5.70
C GLN A 30 -5.35 -3.36 4.21
N SER A 31 -6.30 -4.13 3.66
CA SER A 31 -6.60 -4.14 2.22
C SER A 31 -7.02 -2.78 1.65
N ASP A 32 -7.61 -1.92 2.47
CA ASP A 32 -8.03 -0.55 2.11
C ASP A 32 -6.91 0.49 2.26
N LEU A 33 -5.72 0.05 2.68
CA LEU A 33 -4.54 0.86 2.95
C LEU A 33 -3.39 0.48 2.02
N CYS A 34 -2.39 1.35 1.94
CA CYS A 34 -1.14 1.10 1.24
C CYS A 34 0.03 1.48 2.14
N CYS A 35 1.20 0.88 1.90
CA CYS A 35 2.41 1.27 2.59
C CYS A 35 3.04 2.45 1.86
N LEU A 36 2.99 3.66 2.44
CA LEU A 36 3.51 4.88 1.83
C LEU A 36 4.76 5.36 2.58
N GLN A 37 5.84 5.59 1.84
CA GLN A 37 7.05 6.21 2.36
C GLN A 37 6.71 7.62 2.83
N THR A 38 6.96 7.88 4.10
CA THR A 38 6.79 9.20 4.69
C THR A 38 8.20 9.70 4.99
N HIS A 39 8.61 10.83 4.41
CA HIS A 39 9.90 11.42 4.79
C HIS A 39 9.80 11.98 6.22
N LYS A 40 10.56 11.42 7.17
CA LYS A 40 10.91 12.12 8.40
C LYS A 40 12.43 12.31 8.46
N GLU A 41 12.83 13.43 9.06
CA GLU A 41 14.20 13.89 9.25
C GLU A 41 15.17 12.83 9.83
N ASN A 42 14.65 11.78 10.48
CA ASN A 42 15.45 10.72 11.14
C ASN A 42 15.44 9.36 10.43
N GLY A 43 14.94 9.26 9.20
CA GLY A 43 15.03 8.03 8.38
C GLY A 43 13.84 7.81 7.45
N ALA A 44 14.07 7.00 6.41
CA ALA A 44 13.03 6.55 5.49
C ALA A 44 12.11 5.56 6.23
N TRP A 45 11.00 6.06 6.77
CA TRP A 45 9.95 5.24 7.39
C TRP A 45 8.76 5.17 6.45
N ALA A 46 8.04 4.05 6.47
CA ALA A 46 6.80 3.90 5.72
C ALA A 46 5.65 3.60 6.67
N THR A 47 4.49 4.17 6.37
CA THR A 47 3.27 3.90 7.12
C THR A 47 2.13 3.47 6.25
N CYS A 48 1.22 2.73 6.88
CA CYS A 48 -0.07 2.45 6.31
C CYS A 48 -0.87 3.74 6.16
N GLN A 49 -1.12 4.13 4.92
CA GLN A 49 -1.92 5.29 4.55
C GLN A 49 -3.16 4.82 3.78
N PRO A 50 -4.27 5.56 3.84
CA PRO A 50 -5.47 5.22 3.08
C PRO A 50 -5.18 5.23 1.58
N LYS A 51 -5.77 4.26 0.87
CA LYS A 51 -5.77 4.28 -0.60
C LYS A 51 -6.52 5.49 -1.14
N GLY A 52 -6.13 5.94 -2.34
CA GLY A 52 -6.73 7.09 -3.01
C GLY A 52 -8.22 6.87 -3.27
N ARG A 53 -9.02 7.84 -2.85
CA ARG A 53 -10.46 7.91 -3.14
C ARG A 53 -10.69 8.45 -4.55
N PRO A 54 -11.89 8.25 -5.13
CA PRO A 54 -12.24 8.84 -6.42
C PRO A 54 -11.91 10.34 -6.49
N GLY A 55 -11.16 10.75 -7.51
CA GLY A 55 -10.70 12.13 -7.70
C GLY A 55 -9.42 12.53 -6.93
N GLU A 56 -8.92 11.70 -6.03
CA GLU A 56 -7.62 11.92 -5.36
C GLU A 56 -6.46 11.48 -6.25
N LEU A 57 -5.30 12.07 -6.01
CA LEU A 57 -4.05 11.69 -6.67
C LEU A 57 -3.66 10.27 -6.31
N CYS A 58 -3.16 9.53 -7.29
CA CYS A 58 -2.69 8.18 -7.13
C CYS A 58 -1.36 7.98 -7.85
N SER A 59 -0.61 6.96 -7.44
CA SER A 59 0.59 6.53 -8.13
C SER A 59 0.72 5.02 -8.04
N GLU A 60 1.23 4.40 -9.12
CA GLU A 60 1.60 2.98 -9.12
C GLU A 60 3.09 2.78 -8.88
N GLU A 61 3.85 3.85 -8.64
CA GLU A 61 5.28 3.77 -8.36
C GLU A 61 5.52 3.16 -6.98
N GLN A 62 6.12 1.98 -6.98
CA GLN A 62 6.54 1.26 -5.80
C GLN A 62 8.06 1.12 -5.78
N VAL A 63 8.66 1.39 -4.62
CA VAL A 63 10.02 0.93 -4.31
C VAL A 63 9.99 -0.52 -3.83
N LYS A 64 11.18 -1.11 -3.69
CA LYS A 64 11.38 -2.49 -3.27
C LYS A 64 10.55 -2.83 -2.02
N GLY A 65 9.80 -3.93 -2.09
CA GLY A 65 9.00 -4.44 -0.97
C GLY A 65 7.57 -3.90 -0.90
N GLY A 66 7.04 -3.32 -2.00
CA GLY A 66 5.63 -2.91 -2.07
C GLY A 66 5.33 -1.61 -1.32
N THR A 67 6.34 -0.79 -1.10
CA THR A 67 6.20 0.54 -0.49
C THR A 67 6.07 1.58 -1.60
N TYR A 68 5.08 2.45 -1.51
CA TYR A 68 4.84 3.53 -2.45
C TYR A 68 5.71 4.74 -2.08
N SER A 69 6.28 5.42 -3.07
CA SER A 69 7.14 6.59 -2.85
C SER A 69 6.33 7.88 -2.69
N LEU A 70 5.28 8.03 -3.52
CA LEU A 70 4.61 9.31 -3.74
C LEU A 70 3.17 9.33 -3.23
N HIS A 71 2.34 8.44 -3.77
CA HIS A 71 0.92 8.35 -3.47
C HIS A 71 0.50 6.89 -3.38
N CYS A 72 -0.51 6.64 -2.55
CA CYS A 72 -1.16 5.34 -2.54
C CYS A 72 -1.89 5.07 -3.87
N PRO A 73 -2.08 3.81 -4.25
CA PRO A 73 -2.91 3.44 -5.37
C PRO A 73 -4.38 3.72 -5.04
N CYS A 74 -5.23 3.65 -6.05
CA CYS A 74 -6.66 3.79 -5.86
C CYS A 74 -7.25 2.66 -5.01
N LEU A 75 -8.26 3.01 -4.21
CA LEU A 75 -9.02 2.02 -3.44
C LEU A 75 -9.72 1.02 -4.37
N ARG A 76 -10.20 1.52 -5.52
CA ARG A 76 -10.84 0.75 -6.58
C ARG A 76 -10.31 1.17 -7.94
N GLY A 77 -10.07 0.18 -8.80
CA GLY A 77 -9.50 0.38 -10.14
C GLY A 77 -7.99 0.62 -10.11
N SER A 78 -7.41 0.66 -11.30
CA SER A 78 -5.99 1.00 -11.51
C SER A 78 -5.81 2.51 -11.58
N CYS A 79 -4.66 3.00 -11.11
CA CYS A 79 -4.33 4.41 -11.29
C CYS A 79 -3.95 4.64 -12.77
N PRO A 80 -4.51 5.64 -13.47
CA PRO A 80 -4.14 5.91 -14.86
C PRO A 80 -2.66 6.35 -14.96
N PRO A 81 -2.00 6.16 -16.11
CA PRO A 81 -0.64 6.64 -16.29
C PRO A 81 -0.58 8.18 -16.31
N GLY A 82 0.25 8.76 -15.45
CA GLY A 82 0.47 10.22 -15.40
C GLY A 82 1.01 10.69 -14.05
N LYS A 83 1.76 11.79 -14.05
CA LYS A 83 2.30 12.42 -12.83
C LYS A 83 1.24 13.03 -11.91
N ASP A 84 0.11 13.44 -12.49
CA ASP A 84 -1.06 14.00 -11.80
C ASP A 84 -2.27 13.07 -11.97
N ALA A 85 -2.01 11.77 -12.09
CA ALA A 85 -3.05 10.76 -12.25
C ALA A 85 -3.98 10.76 -11.04
N LYS A 86 -5.28 10.69 -11.32
CA LYS A 86 -6.33 10.68 -10.31
C LYS A 86 -7.13 9.41 -10.38
N CYS A 87 -7.65 8.98 -9.25
CA CYS A 87 -8.49 7.81 -9.19
C CYS A 87 -9.79 8.00 -9.97
N PRO A 88 -10.16 7.02 -10.82
CA PRO A 88 -11.37 7.11 -11.62
C PRO A 88 -12.62 7.20 -10.72
N VAL A 89 -13.57 8.03 -11.14
CA VAL A 89 -14.88 8.13 -10.50
C VAL A 89 -15.80 7.14 -11.19
N PHE A 90 -16.16 6.08 -10.47
CA PHE A 90 -17.16 5.12 -10.95
C PHE A 90 -18.54 5.65 -10.57
N TYR A 91 -19.29 6.17 -11.55
CA TYR A 91 -20.72 6.41 -11.42
C TYR A 91 -21.45 5.10 -11.72
N TYR A 92 -22.27 4.64 -10.76
CA TYR A 92 -23.13 3.46 -10.91
C TYR A 92 -24.38 3.78 -11.72
#